data_AF-A0A927YB63-F1
#
_entry.id   AF-A0A927YB63-F1
#
_cell.length_a   1.000
_cell.length_b   1.000
_cell.length_c   1.000
_cell.angle_alpha   90.00
_cell.angle_beta   90.00
_cell.angle_gamma   90.00
#
_symmetry.space_group_name_H-M   'P 1'
#
loop_
_entity.id
_entity.type
_entity.pdbx_description
1 polymer ?
#
loop_
_entity_poly.entity_id
_entity_poly.type
_entity_poly.pdbx_seq_one_letter_code
_entity_poly.pdbx_strand_id
1 'polypeptide(L)'
;MSERHLGIKASQPTGSDRGELTVRVAGAGGYEPVENAKVRISLSGRPDQIIEELRTDVSGLTETIDLSAPPVEYSMEPGQNQPYTLYDATVLADGYEPFVVEGIQLLPERDATQTVRLNPLAGGERIPEDVVIPEHTLYGDYPPKIPEAQIKPVDENGEIILSRVVIPEYVVVHDGVPDDSSAPDYYVKYADYIKNVASSEVYATWPEAALYANILCIMSVTLNRVYTEWYRSKGYDFTITSSTAYDQKWIYGRNTYTNINTLVDSVFNNYLSRPGVRQPIFTSFCDGQRVDCSGLKQWGSKYLADQGYSAIRIIRNYYGSDMYINSAEAISGVPSSWPGYDLSIGARGQKVRQLQEQLNRISQSYPAIPKVNVDGVYGNQTAAAVSAFQKVFGLPQTGVADFATWYAVSNVYTGVTRIAEPFR
;
A
#
# COMPACT_ATOMS: atom_id res chain seq x y z
N MET A 1 13.42 -29.22 7.50
CA MET A 1 14.22 -28.56 8.56
C MET A 1 15.21 -27.65 7.85
N SER A 2 14.78 -26.42 7.56
CA SER A 2 15.63 -25.40 6.95
C SER A 2 16.20 -24.53 8.07
N GLU A 3 17.52 -24.36 8.08
CA GLU A 3 18.25 -23.59 9.08
C GLU A 3 17.77 -22.14 9.06
N ARG A 4 17.09 -21.72 10.14
CA ARG A 4 16.79 -20.32 10.41
C ARG A 4 18.12 -19.59 10.60
N HIS A 5 18.62 -18.99 9.53
CA HIS A 5 19.68 -17.98 9.59
C HIS A 5 19.11 -16.71 10.25
N LEU A 6 18.88 -16.78 11.57
CA LEU A 6 18.91 -15.60 12.43
C LEU A 6 20.38 -15.20 12.50
N GLY A 7 20.82 -14.42 11.50
CA GLY A 7 22.04 -13.64 11.63
C GLY A 7 21.98 -12.90 12.95
N ILE A 8 23.12 -12.88 13.66
CA ILE A 8 23.31 -12.19 14.93
C ILE A 8 22.70 -10.78 14.78
N LYS A 9 21.53 -10.56 15.40
CA LYS A 9 20.83 -9.27 15.32
C LYS A 9 21.80 -8.22 15.85
N ALA A 10 22.25 -7.32 14.97
CA ALA A 10 22.91 -6.09 15.38
C ALA A 10 22.09 -5.45 16.51
N SER A 11 22.76 -4.87 17.50
CA SER A 11 22.09 -4.11 18.56
C SER A 11 21.10 -3.13 17.91
N GLN A 12 19.82 -3.21 18.27
CA GLN A 12 18.80 -2.29 17.75
C GLN A 12 19.31 -0.85 17.94
N PRO A 13 19.19 0.02 16.92
CA PRO A 13 19.57 1.41 17.04
C PRO A 13 18.77 2.06 18.18
N THR A 14 19.46 2.49 19.24
CA THR A 14 18.86 3.27 20.32
C THR A 14 18.94 4.74 19.94
N GLY A 15 17.92 5.27 19.27
CA GLY A 15 17.86 6.67 18.84
C GLY A 15 17.10 7.58 19.81
N SER A 16 17.35 8.88 19.70
CA SER A 16 16.65 9.96 20.42
C SER A 16 15.31 10.35 19.79
N ASP A 17 15.13 10.05 18.51
CA ASP A 17 13.95 10.45 17.74
C ASP A 17 12.82 9.44 17.97
N ARG A 18 11.62 9.80 17.51
CA ARG A 18 10.43 8.97 17.70
C ARG A 18 9.59 8.88 16.44
N GLY A 19 8.87 7.78 16.30
CA GLY A 19 7.88 7.54 15.25
C GLY A 19 6.59 7.01 15.85
N GLU A 20 5.49 7.14 15.11
CA GLU A 20 4.18 6.75 15.59
C GLU A 20 3.75 5.41 14.99
N LEU A 21 3.15 4.54 15.80
CA LEU A 21 2.61 3.25 15.36
C LEU A 21 1.12 3.15 15.72
N THR A 22 0.32 2.79 14.72
CA THR A 22 -1.07 2.36 14.91
C THR A 22 -1.23 0.93 14.39
N VAL A 23 -1.92 0.08 15.14
CA VAL A 23 -2.24 -1.29 14.70
C VAL A 23 -3.71 -1.37 14.31
N ARG A 24 -3.98 -1.81 13.09
CA ARG A 24 -5.31 -2.16 12.60
C ARG A 24 -5.47 -3.68 12.65
N VAL A 25 -6.53 -4.16 13.30
CA VAL A 25 -6.88 -5.58 13.36
C VAL A 25 -8.21 -5.81 12.66
N ALA A 26 -8.20 -6.75 11.71
CA ALA A 26 -9.38 -7.18 10.98
C ALA A 26 -9.44 -8.71 10.88
N GLY A 27 -10.61 -9.27 10.55
CA GLY A 27 -10.72 -10.68 10.17
C GLY A 27 -9.95 -11.00 8.88
N ALA A 28 -9.82 -12.28 8.53
CA ALA A 28 -9.05 -12.77 7.37
C ALA A 28 -9.39 -12.04 6.06
N GLY A 29 -10.68 -11.75 5.82
CA GLY A 29 -11.14 -11.01 4.62
C GLY A 29 -10.78 -9.51 4.60
N GLY A 30 -10.27 -8.96 5.71
CA GLY A 30 -9.71 -7.60 5.79
C GLY A 30 -10.71 -6.44 5.94
N TYR A 31 -12.03 -6.70 5.89
CA TYR A 31 -13.07 -5.66 6.00
C TYR A 31 -13.95 -5.77 7.25
N GLU A 32 -13.76 -6.81 8.05
CA GLU A 32 -14.44 -6.95 9.34
C GLU A 32 -13.48 -6.46 10.43
N PRO A 33 -13.72 -5.29 11.05
CA PRO A 33 -12.87 -4.83 12.14
C PRO A 33 -13.02 -5.75 13.36
N VAL A 34 -11.91 -6.04 14.03
CA VAL A 34 -11.94 -6.82 15.28
C VAL A 34 -11.80 -5.87 16.45
N GLU A 35 -12.89 -5.62 17.16
CA GLU A 35 -12.93 -4.80 18.36
C GLU A 35 -12.32 -5.55 19.56
N ASN A 36 -11.72 -4.79 20.50
CA ASN A 36 -11.21 -5.29 21.78
C ASN A 36 -10.11 -6.36 21.65
N ALA A 37 -9.49 -6.48 20.46
CA ALA A 37 -8.29 -7.28 20.27
C ALA A 37 -7.16 -6.69 21.11
N LYS A 38 -6.50 -7.55 21.89
CA LYS A 38 -5.34 -7.18 22.67
C LYS A 38 -4.11 -7.19 21.77
N VAL A 39 -3.40 -6.06 21.72
CA VAL A 39 -2.19 -5.88 20.92
C VAL A 39 -1.03 -5.63 21.86
N ARG A 40 0.00 -6.48 21.83
CA ARG A 40 1.23 -6.32 22.60
C ARG A 40 2.37 -5.96 21.68
N ILE A 41 3.07 -4.88 22.00
CA ILE A 41 4.22 -4.40 21.23
C ILE A 41 5.50 -4.64 22.03
N SER A 42 6.50 -5.21 21.37
CA SER A 42 7.84 -5.47 21.94
C SER A 42 8.93 -5.11 20.94
N LEU A 43 10.15 -4.87 21.42
CA LEU A 43 11.31 -4.75 20.52
C LEU A 43 11.55 -6.09 19.82
N SER A 44 11.91 -6.05 18.54
CA SER A 44 12.04 -7.29 17.75
C SER A 44 13.07 -8.25 18.32
N GLY A 45 12.66 -9.51 18.52
CA GLY A 45 13.49 -10.54 19.15
C GLY A 45 13.60 -10.45 20.67
N ARG A 46 12.78 -9.62 21.32
CA ARG A 46 12.59 -9.57 22.78
C ARG A 46 11.11 -9.66 23.15
N PRO A 47 10.41 -10.75 22.78
CA PRO A 47 8.95 -10.87 22.93
C PRO A 47 8.47 -10.79 24.39
N ASP A 48 9.32 -11.16 25.34
CA ASP A 48 8.99 -11.08 26.78
C ASP A 48 9.07 -9.66 27.35
N GLN A 49 9.69 -8.72 26.62
CA GLN A 49 9.82 -7.32 27.00
C GLN A 49 8.72 -6.49 26.33
N ILE A 50 7.51 -6.58 26.88
CA ILE A 50 6.36 -5.80 26.43
C ILE A 50 6.62 -4.32 26.76
N ILE A 51 6.55 -3.49 25.73
CA ILE A 51 6.69 -2.03 25.82
C ILE A 51 5.30 -1.42 26.04
N GLU A 52 4.32 -1.85 25.25
CA GLU A 52 2.94 -1.39 25.33
C GLU A 52 1.95 -2.55 25.16
N GLU A 53 0.82 -2.47 25.86
CA GLU A 53 -0.35 -3.35 25.68
C GLU A 53 -1.58 -2.49 25.41
N LEU A 54 -2.13 -2.59 24.19
CA LEU A 54 -3.25 -1.79 23.70
C LEU A 54 -4.47 -2.67 23.43
N ARG A 55 -5.61 -2.02 23.21
CA ARG A 55 -6.84 -2.64 22.72
C ARG A 55 -7.37 -1.90 21.50
N THR A 56 -7.91 -2.65 20.55
CA THR A 56 -8.58 -2.05 19.40
C THR A 56 -9.97 -1.51 19.76
N ASP A 57 -10.34 -0.41 19.12
CA ASP A 57 -11.67 0.18 19.19
C ASP A 57 -12.67 -0.54 18.26
N VAL A 58 -13.90 -0.02 18.19
CA VAL A 58 -14.98 -0.52 17.31
C VAL A 58 -14.63 -0.52 15.81
N SER A 59 -13.57 0.18 15.40
CA SER A 59 -13.07 0.23 14.02
C SER A 59 -11.89 -0.72 13.80
N GLY A 60 -11.53 -1.50 14.82
CA GLY A 60 -10.37 -2.39 14.79
C GLY A 60 -9.04 -1.65 14.90
N LEU A 61 -9.01 -0.41 15.39
CA LEU A 61 -7.80 0.40 15.50
C LEU A 61 -7.35 0.54 16.95
N THR A 62 -6.07 0.38 17.21
CA THR A 62 -5.50 0.82 18.50
C THR A 62 -5.42 2.34 18.55
N GLU A 63 -5.21 2.89 19.74
CA GLU A 63 -4.64 4.23 19.82
C GLU A 63 -3.25 4.27 19.16
N THR A 64 -2.86 5.46 18.70
CA THR A 64 -1.53 5.71 18.17
C THR A 64 -0.54 5.85 19.32
N ILE A 65 0.53 5.04 19.28
CA ILE A 65 1.61 5.10 20.28
C ILE A 65 2.88 5.68 19.67
N ASP A 66 3.60 6.45 20.47
CA ASP A 66 4.84 7.10 20.06
C ASP A 66 6.05 6.34 20.63
N LEU A 67 6.85 5.77 19.72
CA LEU A 67 7.89 4.77 19.99
C LEU A 67 9.27 5.25 19.52
N SER A 68 10.33 4.78 20.18
CA SER A 68 11.70 5.18 19.85
C SER A 68 12.11 4.74 18.44
N ALA A 69 12.65 5.68 17.67
CA ALA A 69 13.18 5.47 16.33
C ALA A 69 14.64 5.96 16.26
N PRO A 70 15.42 5.49 15.28
CA PRO A 70 16.76 6.02 15.04
C PRO A 70 16.70 7.48 14.60
N PRO A 71 17.82 8.22 14.68
CA PRO A 71 17.88 9.58 14.17
C PRO A 71 17.48 9.67 12.69
N VAL A 72 16.70 10.68 12.32
CA VAL A 72 16.18 10.85 10.95
C VAL A 72 17.27 10.89 9.88
N GLU A 73 18.45 11.41 10.20
CA GLU A 73 19.60 11.48 9.29
C GLU A 73 20.03 10.12 8.74
N TYR A 74 19.80 9.02 9.47
CA TYR A 74 20.15 7.66 8.99
C TYR A 74 19.35 7.25 7.76
N SER A 75 18.20 7.88 7.52
CA SER A 75 17.35 7.65 6.36
C SER A 75 17.57 8.67 5.23
N MET A 76 18.34 9.73 5.49
CA MET A 76 18.50 10.87 4.57
C MET A 76 19.76 10.78 3.71
N GLU A 77 20.68 9.90 4.07
CA GLU A 77 21.86 9.55 3.29
C GLU A 77 22.09 8.04 3.37
N PRO A 78 22.67 7.43 2.33
CA PRO A 78 23.01 6.03 2.44
C PRO A 78 24.15 5.82 3.43
N GLY A 79 24.02 4.78 4.26
CA GLY A 79 24.98 4.48 5.30
C GLY A 79 24.84 3.06 5.84
N GLN A 80 25.67 2.73 6.83
CA GLN A 80 25.64 1.44 7.53
C GLN A 80 24.68 1.44 8.73
N ASN A 81 24.18 2.62 9.13
CA ASN A 81 23.27 2.72 10.26
C ASN A 81 21.84 2.40 9.81
N GLN A 82 21.14 1.54 10.55
CA GLN A 82 19.76 1.18 10.26
C GLN A 82 18.83 2.39 10.50
N PRO A 83 18.01 2.80 9.51
CA PRO A 83 17.19 4.01 9.63
C PRO A 83 15.87 3.81 10.38
N TYR A 84 15.53 2.58 10.76
CA TYR A 84 14.29 2.23 11.46
C TYR A 84 14.57 1.36 12.69
N THR A 85 13.67 1.41 13.67
CA THR A 85 13.63 0.43 14.77
C THR A 85 12.72 -0.72 14.37
N LEU A 86 13.06 -1.94 14.77
CA LEU A 86 12.21 -3.12 14.54
C LEU A 86 11.38 -3.44 15.79
N TYR A 87 10.07 -3.55 15.60
CA TYR A 87 9.10 -3.99 16.60
C TYR A 87 8.40 -5.27 16.20
N ASP A 88 7.98 -6.06 17.18
CA ASP A 88 7.08 -7.20 16.99
C ASP A 88 5.73 -6.87 17.62
N ALA A 89 4.64 -7.33 16.99
CA ALA A 89 3.29 -7.21 17.51
C ALA A 89 2.65 -8.59 17.67
N THR A 90 2.20 -8.90 18.88
CA THR A 90 1.36 -10.08 19.16
C THR A 90 -0.08 -9.64 19.34
N VAL A 91 -0.99 -10.22 18.56
CA VAL A 91 -2.42 -9.91 18.59
C VAL A 91 -3.22 -11.10 19.08
N LEU A 92 -4.08 -10.85 20.07
CA LEU A 92 -4.96 -11.85 20.69
C LEU A 92 -6.39 -11.31 20.66
N ALA A 93 -7.31 -12.08 20.10
CA ALA A 93 -8.73 -11.73 20.07
C ALA A 93 -9.60 -12.97 20.28
N ASP A 94 -10.73 -12.80 20.97
CA ASP A 94 -11.67 -13.90 21.23
C ASP A 94 -12.25 -14.42 19.91
N GLY A 95 -12.25 -15.75 19.73
CA GLY A 95 -12.72 -16.38 18.49
C GLY A 95 -11.69 -16.46 17.37
N TYR A 96 -10.47 -15.97 17.58
CA TYR A 96 -9.39 -15.97 16.59
C TYR A 96 -8.14 -16.71 17.07
N GLU A 97 -7.35 -17.20 16.13
CA GLU A 97 -6.01 -17.71 16.40
C GLU A 97 -5.08 -16.54 16.78
N PRO A 98 -4.16 -16.71 17.76
CA PRO A 98 -3.10 -15.75 18.01
C PRO A 98 -2.29 -15.45 16.76
N PHE A 99 -1.96 -14.18 16.53
CA PHE A 99 -1.19 -13.77 15.36
C PHE A 99 0.04 -12.95 15.76
N VAL A 100 1.16 -13.19 15.10
CA VAL A 100 2.42 -12.47 15.35
C VAL A 100 2.91 -11.85 14.05
N VAL A 101 3.25 -10.56 14.13
CA VAL A 101 4.01 -9.84 13.11
C VAL A 101 5.38 -9.53 13.69
N GLU A 102 6.42 -10.02 13.04
CA GLU A 102 7.81 -9.74 13.39
C GLU A 102 8.42 -8.72 12.41
N GLY A 103 9.25 -7.81 12.94
CA GLY A 103 10.05 -6.90 12.12
C GLY A 103 9.30 -5.68 11.58
N ILE A 104 8.26 -5.20 12.27
CA ILE A 104 7.57 -3.94 11.95
C ILE A 104 8.61 -2.82 11.95
N GLN A 105 8.75 -2.14 10.82
CA GLN A 105 9.75 -1.09 10.64
C GLN A 105 9.16 0.25 11.05
N LEU A 106 9.75 0.91 12.05
CA LEU A 106 9.35 2.24 12.48
C LEU A 106 10.42 3.27 12.12
N LEU A 107 10.06 4.21 11.24
CA LEU A 107 10.89 5.35 10.85
C LEU A 107 10.60 6.56 11.77
N PRO A 108 11.60 7.42 12.03
CA PRO A 108 11.41 8.63 12.83
C PRO A 108 10.50 9.64 12.12
N GLU A 109 9.74 10.40 12.92
CA GLU A 109 8.82 11.46 12.50
C GLU A 109 7.73 11.00 11.53
N ARG A 110 7.45 9.70 11.45
CA ARG A 110 6.46 9.13 10.52
C ARG A 110 5.41 8.31 11.25
N ASP A 111 4.21 8.33 10.69
CA ASP A 111 3.07 7.58 11.19
C ASP A 111 2.97 6.26 10.43
N ALA A 112 3.35 5.17 11.09
CA ALA A 112 3.24 3.82 10.58
C ALA A 112 1.89 3.20 10.95
N THR A 113 1.29 2.47 10.00
CA THR A 113 0.14 1.60 10.26
C THR A 113 0.51 0.16 9.96
N GLN A 114 0.47 -0.70 10.99
CA GLN A 114 0.56 -2.14 10.84
C GLN A 114 -0.85 -2.72 10.73
N THR A 115 -1.16 -3.40 9.62
CA THR A 115 -2.43 -4.12 9.48
C THR A 115 -2.22 -5.59 9.80
N VAL A 116 -3.04 -6.13 10.70
CA VAL A 116 -3.06 -7.53 11.11
C VAL A 116 -4.41 -8.11 10.71
N ARG A 117 -4.38 -9.25 10.03
CA ARG A 117 -5.57 -10.03 9.68
C ARG A 117 -5.54 -11.30 10.51
N LEU A 118 -6.68 -11.68 11.09
CA LEU A 118 -6.78 -12.81 11.99
C LEU A 118 -7.56 -13.97 11.37
N ASN A 119 -7.07 -15.20 11.58
CA ASN A 119 -7.75 -16.44 11.22
C ASN A 119 -8.81 -16.79 12.28
N PRO A 120 -10.07 -17.05 11.91
CA PRO A 120 -11.10 -17.46 12.86
C PRO A 120 -10.91 -18.92 13.32
N LEU A 121 -11.17 -19.20 14.60
CA LEU A 121 -11.08 -20.56 15.18
C LEU A 121 -12.16 -21.50 14.64
N ALA A 122 -13.31 -20.97 14.23
CA ALA A 122 -14.46 -21.75 13.79
C ALA A 122 -14.37 -22.25 12.33
N GLY A 123 -13.20 -22.10 11.69
CA GLY A 123 -13.02 -22.33 10.25
C GLY A 123 -13.45 -21.13 9.38
N GLY A 124 -13.02 -21.11 8.13
CA GLY A 124 -13.24 -20.00 7.20
C GLY A 124 -12.09 -19.83 6.21
N GLU A 125 -12.07 -18.70 5.51
CA GLU A 125 -10.91 -18.27 4.72
C GLU A 125 -9.70 -18.16 5.66
N ARG A 126 -8.60 -18.84 5.31
CA ARG A 126 -7.35 -18.81 6.07
C ARG A 126 -6.29 -18.05 5.29
N ILE A 127 -5.53 -17.26 6.02
CA ILE A 127 -4.33 -16.58 5.56
C ILE A 127 -3.09 -17.18 6.26
N PRO A 128 -1.86 -16.94 5.76
CA PRO A 128 -0.63 -17.38 6.42
C PRO A 128 -0.60 -17.04 7.92
N GLU A 129 -0.06 -17.95 8.74
CA GLU A 129 -0.20 -17.95 10.21
C GLU A 129 0.74 -16.97 10.93
N ASP A 130 1.80 -16.52 10.27
CA ASP A 130 2.78 -15.57 10.77
C ASP A 130 3.29 -14.64 9.66
N VAL A 131 3.72 -13.45 10.05
CA VAL A 131 4.34 -12.47 9.15
C VAL A 131 5.72 -12.13 9.68
N VAL A 132 6.74 -12.34 8.87
CA VAL A 132 8.11 -11.87 9.14
C VAL A 132 8.47 -10.84 8.08
N ILE A 133 8.60 -9.59 8.49
CA ILE A 133 8.96 -8.48 7.60
C ILE A 133 10.50 -8.45 7.47
N PRO A 134 11.06 -8.71 6.27
CA PRO A 134 12.50 -8.61 6.05
C PRO A 134 12.96 -7.15 6.02
N GLU A 135 14.27 -6.94 5.86
CA GLU A 135 14.88 -5.61 5.80
C GLU A 135 14.35 -4.78 4.62
N HIS A 136 14.34 -3.46 4.77
CA HIS A 136 13.96 -2.54 3.68
C HIS A 136 14.91 -2.66 2.47
N THR A 137 14.46 -2.47 1.23
CA THR A 137 15.32 -2.69 0.04
C THR A 137 16.55 -1.79 0.01
N LEU A 138 16.42 -0.55 0.45
CA LEU A 138 17.52 0.41 0.59
C LEU A 138 18.51 0.11 1.73
N TYR A 139 18.25 -0.88 2.58
CA TYR A 139 19.13 -1.28 3.68
C TYR A 139 19.66 -2.71 3.49
N GLY A 140 18.76 -3.67 3.29
CA GLY A 140 19.11 -5.09 3.10
C GLY A 140 19.74 -5.38 1.74
N ASP A 141 20.30 -6.59 1.60
CA ASP A 141 20.89 -7.07 0.35
C ASP A 141 19.83 -7.75 -0.52
N TYR A 142 19.71 -7.27 -1.77
CA TYR A 142 18.69 -7.72 -2.70
C TYR A 142 19.29 -7.86 -4.10
N PRO A 143 18.85 -8.88 -4.88
CA PRO A 143 19.34 -9.08 -6.23
C PRO A 143 19.20 -7.83 -7.10
N PRO A 144 20.23 -7.50 -7.92
CA PRO A 144 20.18 -6.36 -8.81
C PRO A 144 19.10 -6.54 -9.89
N LYS A 145 18.56 -5.41 -10.33
CA LYS A 145 17.52 -5.34 -11.34
C LYS A 145 18.02 -5.91 -12.68
N ILE A 146 17.25 -6.82 -13.27
CA ILE A 146 17.50 -7.32 -14.63
C ILE A 146 17.08 -6.23 -15.62
N PRO A 147 17.98 -5.79 -16.54
CA PRO A 147 17.63 -4.80 -17.54
C PRO A 147 16.48 -5.26 -18.44
N GLU A 148 15.47 -4.41 -18.61
CA GLU A 148 14.31 -4.69 -19.45
C GLU A 148 13.90 -3.44 -20.23
N ALA A 149 13.42 -3.61 -21.46
CA ALA A 149 13.03 -2.51 -22.34
C ALA A 149 11.84 -1.72 -21.76
N GLN A 150 11.84 -0.40 -21.92
CA GLN A 150 10.74 0.46 -21.43
C GLN A 150 9.40 0.21 -22.15
N ILE A 151 9.46 -0.22 -23.41
CA ILE A 151 8.30 -0.54 -24.26
C ILE A 151 8.38 -2.04 -24.54
N LYS A 152 7.33 -2.78 -24.18
CA LYS A 152 7.27 -4.22 -24.47
C LYS A 152 6.78 -4.46 -25.90
N PRO A 153 7.32 -5.45 -26.62
CA PRO A 153 6.68 -5.92 -27.83
C PRO A 153 5.25 -6.36 -27.49
N VAL A 154 4.32 -6.04 -28.37
CA VAL A 154 2.91 -6.40 -28.28
C VAL A 154 2.57 -7.05 -29.61
N ASP A 155 2.42 -8.37 -29.61
CA ASP A 155 2.20 -9.12 -30.84
C ASP A 155 0.70 -9.08 -31.19
N GLU A 156 0.35 -8.51 -32.35
CA GLU A 156 -1.05 -8.41 -32.81
C GLU A 156 -1.65 -9.77 -33.23
N ASN A 157 -0.85 -10.84 -33.21
CA ASN A 157 -1.18 -12.15 -33.77
C ASN A 157 -1.70 -13.16 -32.73
N GLY A 158 -2.57 -12.73 -31.81
CA GLY A 158 -3.40 -13.65 -31.01
C GLY A 158 -3.35 -13.49 -29.49
N GLU A 159 -2.65 -12.49 -28.95
CA GLU A 159 -2.65 -12.20 -27.51
C GLU A 159 -3.83 -11.29 -27.11
N ILE A 160 -4.46 -11.54 -25.96
CA ILE A 160 -5.52 -10.71 -25.40
C ILE A 160 -4.89 -9.48 -24.76
N ILE A 161 -4.56 -8.47 -25.56
CA ILE A 161 -4.07 -7.19 -25.04
C ILE A 161 -5.27 -6.31 -24.69
N LEU A 162 -5.19 -5.64 -23.54
CA LEU A 162 -6.20 -4.65 -23.17
C LEU A 162 -6.21 -3.50 -24.19
N SER A 163 -7.39 -3.16 -24.70
CA SER A 163 -7.53 -2.07 -25.68
C SER A 163 -7.26 -0.67 -25.09
N ARG A 164 -7.16 -0.56 -23.76
CA ARG A 164 -6.90 0.66 -23.00
C ARG A 164 -6.27 0.33 -21.65
N VAL A 165 -5.66 1.32 -21.01
CA VAL A 165 -5.14 1.16 -19.64
C VAL A 165 -6.30 1.14 -18.65
N VAL A 166 -6.31 0.11 -17.80
CA VAL A 166 -7.34 -0.10 -16.77
C VAL A 166 -6.64 -0.31 -15.43
N ILE A 167 -7.10 0.36 -14.39
CA ILE A 167 -6.67 0.06 -13.02
C ILE A 167 -7.36 -1.23 -12.60
N PRO A 168 -6.61 -2.32 -12.32
CA PRO A 168 -7.21 -3.58 -11.92
C PRO A 168 -7.78 -3.47 -10.50
N GLU A 169 -8.75 -4.31 -10.18
CA GLU A 169 -9.22 -4.42 -8.79
C GLU A 169 -8.14 -5.06 -7.91
N TYR A 170 -7.54 -6.15 -8.40
CA TYR A 170 -6.49 -6.90 -7.73
C TYR A 170 -5.26 -7.07 -8.62
N VAL A 171 -4.10 -7.08 -8.00
CA VAL A 171 -2.83 -7.54 -8.54
C VAL A 171 -2.56 -8.90 -7.90
N VAL A 172 -2.35 -9.93 -8.72
CA VAL A 172 -1.93 -11.26 -8.25
C VAL A 172 -0.41 -11.24 -8.15
N VAL A 173 0.10 -11.21 -6.93
CA VAL A 173 1.53 -11.11 -6.60
C VAL A 173 2.08 -12.50 -6.34
N HIS A 174 3.02 -12.94 -7.17
CA HIS A 174 3.81 -14.15 -6.94
C HIS A 174 4.98 -13.83 -6.02
N ASP A 175 5.01 -14.39 -4.82
CA ASP A 175 5.99 -14.03 -3.79
C ASP A 175 7.35 -14.73 -3.95
N GLY A 176 7.93 -14.62 -5.14
CA GLY A 176 9.15 -15.31 -5.52
C GLY A 176 9.70 -14.83 -6.87
N VAL A 177 10.68 -15.55 -7.40
CA VAL A 177 11.09 -15.42 -8.81
C VAL A 177 10.09 -16.17 -9.71
N PRO A 178 9.96 -15.84 -11.01
CA PRO A 178 8.88 -16.38 -11.85
C PRO A 178 8.77 -17.91 -11.88
N ASP A 179 9.90 -18.62 -11.90
CA ASP A 179 9.95 -20.08 -12.00
C ASP A 179 9.83 -20.80 -10.64
N ASP A 180 9.69 -20.07 -9.52
CA ASP A 180 9.56 -20.67 -8.18
C ASP A 180 8.12 -21.11 -7.90
N SER A 181 7.76 -22.29 -8.42
CA SER A 181 6.44 -22.89 -8.16
C SER A 181 6.09 -23.16 -6.68
N SER A 182 7.05 -23.03 -5.76
CA SER A 182 6.79 -23.18 -4.32
C SER A 182 6.37 -21.88 -3.65
N ALA A 183 6.59 -20.73 -4.30
CA ALA A 183 6.20 -19.43 -3.79
C ALA A 183 4.68 -19.23 -3.88
N PRO A 184 4.06 -18.66 -2.82
CA PRO A 184 2.62 -18.42 -2.80
C PRO A 184 2.22 -17.21 -3.66
N ASP A 185 0.99 -17.26 -4.16
CA ASP A 185 0.34 -16.15 -4.86
C ASP A 185 -0.66 -15.42 -3.96
N TYR A 186 -0.60 -14.09 -3.98
CA TYR A 186 -1.46 -13.23 -3.17
C TYR A 186 -2.34 -12.32 -4.04
N TYR A 187 -3.64 -12.31 -3.77
CA TYR A 187 -4.59 -11.39 -4.38
C TYR A 187 -4.64 -10.10 -3.56
N VAL A 188 -3.93 -9.07 -4.04
CA VAL A 188 -3.77 -7.80 -3.31
C VAL A 188 -4.52 -6.70 -4.07
N LYS A 189 -5.30 -5.87 -3.37
CA LYS A 189 -5.91 -4.71 -4.04
C LYS A 189 -4.83 -3.81 -4.62
N TYR A 190 -5.07 -3.28 -5.82
CA TYR A 190 -4.06 -2.50 -6.54
C TYR A 190 -3.45 -1.37 -5.68
N ALA A 191 -4.29 -0.54 -5.03
CA ALA A 191 -3.78 0.55 -4.20
C ALA A 191 -2.95 0.05 -3.00
N ASP A 192 -3.36 -1.06 -2.37
CA ASP A 192 -2.63 -1.65 -1.23
C ASP A 192 -1.28 -2.25 -1.68
N TYR A 193 -1.24 -2.83 -2.88
CA TYR A 193 0.01 -3.29 -3.51
C TYR A 193 0.98 -2.11 -3.69
N ILE A 194 0.52 -1.00 -4.27
CA ILE A 194 1.37 0.17 -4.51
C ILE A 194 1.86 0.79 -3.18
N LYS A 195 1.01 0.91 -2.15
CA LYS A 195 1.41 1.39 -0.82
C LYS A 195 2.49 0.52 -0.19
N ASN A 196 2.34 -0.79 -0.33
CA ASN A 196 3.30 -1.78 0.16
C ASN A 196 4.65 -1.66 -0.56
N VAL A 197 4.64 -1.64 -1.89
CA VAL A 197 5.87 -1.50 -2.68
C VAL A 197 6.55 -0.18 -2.39
N ALA A 198 5.81 0.94 -2.40
CA ALA A 198 6.38 2.26 -2.10
C ALA A 198 7.02 2.29 -0.71
N SER A 199 6.37 1.70 0.29
CA SER A 199 6.94 1.63 1.65
C SER A 199 8.17 0.71 1.74
N SER A 200 8.35 -0.20 0.78
CA SER A 200 9.46 -1.18 0.71
C SER A 200 10.64 -0.71 -0.10
N GLU A 201 10.38 0.18 -1.06
CA GLU A 201 11.34 0.65 -2.05
C GLU A 201 11.92 2.02 -1.71
N VAL A 202 11.22 2.84 -0.93
CA VAL A 202 11.70 4.17 -0.51
C VAL A 202 11.37 4.46 0.95
N TYR A 203 12.27 5.18 1.64
CA TYR A 203 12.01 5.60 3.00
C TYR A 203 10.94 6.68 3.05
N ALA A 204 9.95 6.52 3.91
CA ALA A 204 8.86 7.49 4.09
C ALA A 204 9.32 8.86 4.63
N THR A 205 10.53 8.96 5.15
CA THR A 205 11.14 10.21 5.63
C THR A 205 11.53 11.16 4.49
N TRP A 206 11.64 10.66 3.25
CA TRP A 206 12.10 11.43 2.11
C TRP A 206 11.15 12.57 1.71
N PRO A 207 11.66 13.60 1.00
CA PRO A 207 10.83 14.69 0.48
C PRO A 207 9.68 14.18 -0.39
N GLU A 208 8.53 14.83 -0.30
CA GLU A 208 7.30 14.44 -1.00
C GLU A 208 7.50 14.28 -2.51
N ALA A 209 8.27 15.17 -3.15
CA ALA A 209 8.54 15.09 -4.58
C ALA A 209 9.33 13.82 -4.99
N ALA A 210 10.21 13.31 -4.13
CA ALA A 210 10.92 12.06 -4.35
C ALA A 210 9.98 10.86 -4.17
N LEU A 211 9.20 10.84 -3.09
CA LEU A 211 8.18 9.81 -2.87
C LEU A 211 7.22 9.73 -4.05
N TYR A 212 6.70 10.87 -4.50
CA TYR A 212 5.76 10.94 -5.60
C TYR A 212 6.39 10.48 -6.93
N ALA A 213 7.63 10.87 -7.24
CA ALA A 213 8.32 10.37 -8.43
C ALA A 213 8.48 8.83 -8.42
N ASN A 214 8.86 8.25 -7.28
CA ASN A 214 9.01 6.80 -7.13
C ASN A 214 7.66 6.08 -7.21
N ILE A 215 6.61 6.59 -6.56
CA ILE A 215 5.25 6.03 -6.62
C ILE A 215 4.74 5.98 -8.07
N LEU A 216 4.97 7.04 -8.86
CA LEU A 216 4.60 7.06 -10.28
C LEU A 216 5.35 6.00 -11.09
N CYS A 217 6.64 5.78 -10.80
CA CYS A 217 7.39 4.69 -11.44
C CYS A 217 6.88 3.30 -11.02
N ILE A 218 6.56 3.12 -9.73
CA ILE A 218 6.01 1.89 -9.17
C ILE A 218 4.69 1.52 -9.87
N MET A 219 3.79 2.49 -9.95
CA MET A 219 2.51 2.36 -10.63
C MET A 219 2.64 2.08 -12.12
N SER A 220 3.55 2.78 -12.81
CA SER A 220 3.72 2.62 -14.26
C SER A 220 4.24 1.23 -14.63
N VAL A 221 5.15 0.65 -13.85
CA VAL A 221 5.58 -0.75 -14.01
C VAL A 221 4.43 -1.72 -13.73
N THR A 222 3.68 -1.52 -12.65
CA THR A 222 2.55 -2.39 -12.29
C THR A 222 1.51 -2.42 -13.42
N LEU A 223 1.12 -1.25 -13.91
CA LEU A 223 0.14 -1.13 -14.99
C LEU A 223 0.72 -1.59 -16.34
N ASN A 224 2.03 -1.51 -16.56
CA ASN A 224 2.67 -2.13 -17.73
C ASN A 224 2.50 -3.66 -17.70
N ARG A 225 2.75 -4.30 -16.55
CA ARG A 225 2.56 -5.76 -16.39
C ARG A 225 1.12 -6.20 -16.63
N VAL A 226 0.16 -5.43 -16.12
CA VAL A 226 -1.27 -5.65 -16.34
C VAL A 226 -1.64 -5.47 -17.82
N TYR A 227 -1.26 -4.35 -18.43
CA TYR A 227 -1.63 -4.00 -19.81
C TYR A 227 -1.09 -4.99 -20.83
N THR A 228 0.17 -5.41 -20.65
CA THR A 228 0.87 -6.32 -21.57
C THR A 228 0.62 -7.79 -21.25
N GLU A 229 -0.16 -8.07 -20.20
CA GLU A 229 -0.33 -9.43 -19.67
C GLU A 229 1.00 -10.16 -19.50
N TRP A 230 2.06 -9.44 -19.08
CA TRP A 230 3.46 -9.85 -19.29
C TRP A 230 3.79 -11.27 -18.86
N TYR A 231 3.27 -11.71 -17.72
CA TYR A 231 3.47 -13.07 -17.21
C TYR A 231 2.43 -14.04 -17.77
N ARG A 232 1.17 -13.61 -17.94
CA ARG A 232 0.10 -14.45 -18.50
C ARG A 232 0.34 -14.87 -19.94
N SER A 233 0.89 -13.97 -20.77
CA SER A 233 1.29 -14.30 -22.14
C SER A 233 2.44 -15.32 -22.19
N LYS A 234 3.19 -15.48 -21.09
CA LYS A 234 4.24 -16.49 -20.94
C LYS A 234 3.77 -17.78 -20.26
N GLY A 235 2.47 -17.92 -20.00
CA GLY A 235 1.87 -19.12 -19.42
C GLY A 235 1.78 -19.15 -17.90
N TYR A 236 2.09 -18.04 -17.21
CA TYR A 236 1.87 -17.90 -15.77
C TYR A 236 0.45 -17.43 -15.46
N ASP A 237 -0.04 -17.62 -14.24
CA ASP A 237 -1.37 -17.19 -13.78
C ASP A 237 -1.34 -15.93 -12.90
N PHE A 238 -0.15 -15.50 -12.46
CA PHE A 238 0.06 -14.26 -11.71
C PHE A 238 0.26 -13.01 -12.59
N THR A 239 0.23 -11.84 -11.94
CA THR A 239 0.35 -10.53 -12.60
C THR A 239 1.77 -9.98 -12.52
N ILE A 240 2.43 -10.15 -11.38
CA ILE A 240 3.73 -9.57 -11.07
C ILE A 240 4.43 -10.39 -9.99
N THR A 241 5.76 -10.33 -9.93
CA THR A 241 6.57 -10.98 -8.90
C THR A 241 6.93 -10.01 -7.75
N SER A 242 7.28 -10.55 -6.58
CA SER A 242 7.82 -9.77 -5.45
C SER A 242 9.35 -9.60 -5.50
N SER A 243 10.00 -10.11 -6.55
CA SER A 243 11.46 -10.09 -6.72
C SER A 243 11.96 -8.75 -7.26
N THR A 244 12.95 -8.14 -6.58
CA THR A 244 13.63 -6.92 -7.04
C THR A 244 14.32 -7.08 -8.39
N ALA A 245 14.80 -8.30 -8.70
CA ALA A 245 15.46 -8.60 -9.96
C ALA A 245 14.51 -8.44 -11.15
N TYR A 246 13.26 -8.89 -11.01
CA TYR A 246 12.29 -8.94 -12.10
C TYR A 246 11.34 -7.75 -12.07
N ASP A 247 10.75 -7.47 -10.91
CA ASP A 247 9.72 -6.46 -10.74
C ASP A 247 10.03 -5.54 -9.55
N GLN A 248 9.30 -5.63 -8.46
CA GLN A 248 9.37 -4.66 -7.38
C GLN A 248 9.22 -5.40 -6.07
N LYS A 249 9.88 -4.90 -5.02
CA LYS A 249 9.77 -5.54 -3.73
C LYS A 249 8.41 -5.26 -3.12
N TRP A 250 7.59 -6.30 -3.07
CA TRP A 250 6.42 -6.39 -2.23
C TRP A 250 6.73 -7.34 -1.06
N ILE A 251 6.20 -7.05 0.12
CA ILE A 251 6.40 -7.86 1.32
C ILE A 251 5.03 -8.17 1.92
N TYR A 252 4.70 -9.46 2.09
CA TYR A 252 3.44 -9.83 2.73
C TYR A 252 3.37 -9.27 4.16
N GLY A 253 2.24 -8.63 4.50
CA GLY A 253 1.93 -8.18 5.86
C GLY A 253 2.74 -7.00 6.41
N ARG A 254 3.61 -6.34 5.62
CA ARG A 254 4.38 -5.18 6.13
C ARG A 254 3.52 -3.96 6.50
N ASN A 255 4.04 -3.13 7.41
CA ASN A 255 3.44 -1.83 7.73
C ASN A 255 3.60 -0.80 6.60
N THR A 256 2.71 0.17 6.53
CA THR A 256 2.77 1.30 5.57
C THR A 256 2.81 2.63 6.33
N TYR A 257 3.01 3.74 5.62
CA TYR A 257 3.15 5.07 6.22
C TYR A 257 2.09 6.04 5.70
N THR A 258 1.50 6.85 6.58
CA THR A 258 0.36 7.74 6.26
C THR A 258 0.66 8.70 5.10
N ASN A 259 1.86 9.26 5.03
CA ASN A 259 2.25 10.17 3.95
C ASN A 259 2.34 9.45 2.59
N ILE A 260 2.90 8.25 2.55
CA ILE A 260 2.92 7.40 1.35
C ILE A 260 1.49 7.02 0.96
N ASN A 261 0.68 6.58 1.93
CA ASN A 261 -0.70 6.17 1.70
C ASN A 261 -1.51 7.30 1.07
N THR A 262 -1.40 8.50 1.62
CA THR A 262 -2.08 9.71 1.13
C THR A 262 -1.65 10.04 -0.31
N LEU A 263 -0.35 9.98 -0.60
CA LEU A 263 0.15 10.20 -1.96
C LEU A 263 -0.44 9.16 -2.92
N VAL A 264 -0.34 7.87 -2.61
CA VAL A 264 -0.88 6.80 -3.47
C VAL A 264 -2.38 7.01 -3.71
N ASP A 265 -3.16 7.25 -2.67
CA ASP A 265 -4.61 7.45 -2.79
C ASP A 265 -4.99 8.65 -3.66
N SER A 266 -4.16 9.70 -3.66
CA SER A 266 -4.39 10.90 -4.49
C SER A 266 -4.12 10.67 -5.98
N VAL A 267 -3.30 9.67 -6.33
CA VAL A 267 -2.82 9.51 -7.72
C VAL A 267 -2.97 8.10 -8.27
N PHE A 268 -3.65 7.16 -7.58
CA PHE A 268 -3.61 5.73 -7.90
C PHE A 268 -4.05 5.38 -9.33
N ASN A 269 -4.78 6.26 -10.03
CA ASN A 269 -5.16 6.08 -11.42
C ASN A 269 -4.13 6.60 -12.44
N ASN A 270 -3.01 7.18 -11.99
CA ASN A 270 -2.00 7.76 -12.86
C ASN A 270 -0.96 6.72 -13.34
N TYR A 271 -0.24 7.05 -14.40
CA TYR A 271 0.91 6.28 -14.88
C TYR A 271 1.79 7.13 -15.79
N LEU A 272 2.98 6.64 -16.13
CA LEU A 272 3.91 7.37 -16.98
C LEU A 272 3.75 6.95 -18.44
N SER A 273 3.70 7.95 -19.33
CA SER A 273 3.40 7.79 -20.75
C SER A 273 4.36 8.59 -21.62
N ARG A 274 4.47 8.17 -22.90
CA ARG A 274 5.16 8.89 -23.97
C ARG A 274 4.25 9.13 -25.16
N PRO A 275 4.49 10.17 -25.98
CA PRO A 275 3.76 10.39 -27.22
C PRO A 275 3.86 9.16 -28.15
N GLY A 276 2.72 8.73 -28.70
CA GLY A 276 2.66 7.60 -29.64
C GLY A 276 2.79 6.20 -29.02
N VAL A 277 2.96 6.09 -27.69
CA VAL A 277 3.03 4.80 -26.98
C VAL A 277 1.73 4.57 -26.22
N ARG A 278 1.04 3.44 -26.51
CA ARG A 278 -0.25 3.11 -25.89
C ARG A 278 -0.13 2.49 -24.50
N GLN A 279 0.88 1.64 -24.29
CA GLN A 279 1.11 0.98 -23.00
C GLN A 279 1.71 1.95 -21.96
N PRO A 280 1.46 1.76 -20.66
CA PRO A 280 2.24 2.41 -19.62
C PRO A 280 3.72 2.12 -19.81
N ILE A 281 4.59 3.10 -19.54
CA ILE A 281 6.02 2.90 -19.69
C ILE A 281 6.54 2.01 -18.55
N PHE A 282 7.30 0.96 -18.89
CA PHE A 282 8.01 0.18 -17.90
C PHE A 282 9.21 0.98 -17.38
N THR A 283 9.01 1.67 -16.26
CA THR A 283 10.01 2.54 -15.63
C THR A 283 10.86 1.75 -14.63
N SER A 284 11.89 1.07 -15.14
CA SER A 284 12.87 0.39 -14.29
C SER A 284 13.53 1.36 -13.30
N PHE A 285 13.75 0.95 -12.06
CA PHE A 285 14.42 1.76 -11.03
C PHE A 285 15.32 0.87 -10.17
N CYS A 286 16.24 1.50 -9.44
CA CYS A 286 17.19 0.85 -8.53
C CYS A 286 17.64 1.83 -7.44
N ASP A 287 18.36 1.35 -6.42
CA ASP A 287 18.86 2.22 -5.35
C ASP A 287 19.77 3.35 -5.88
N GLY A 288 20.56 3.06 -6.93
CA GLY A 288 21.44 4.00 -7.60
C GLY A 288 22.73 4.31 -6.85
N GLN A 289 23.02 3.59 -5.76
CA GLN A 289 24.21 3.73 -4.93
C GLN A 289 25.02 2.42 -4.85
N ARG A 290 24.38 1.30 -4.53
CA ARG A 290 25.00 -0.04 -4.54
C ARG A 290 24.83 -0.71 -5.90
N VAL A 291 23.71 -0.44 -6.57
CA VAL A 291 23.37 -0.97 -7.89
C VAL A 291 23.10 0.19 -8.86
N ASP A 292 23.66 0.12 -10.06
CA ASP A 292 23.37 1.06 -11.14
C ASP A 292 22.36 0.46 -12.14
N CYS A 293 21.51 1.31 -12.69
CA CYS A 293 20.49 0.93 -13.68
C CYS A 293 20.21 2.06 -14.65
N SER A 294 19.60 1.73 -15.79
CA SER A 294 19.28 2.71 -16.85
C SER A 294 18.10 3.63 -16.54
N GLY A 295 17.40 3.42 -15.43
CA GLY A 295 16.22 4.19 -15.05
C GLY A 295 16.43 5.05 -13.82
N LEU A 296 15.37 5.26 -13.05
CA LEU A 296 15.41 6.14 -11.89
C LEU A 296 16.30 5.56 -10.78
N LYS A 297 17.21 6.40 -10.29
CA LYS A 297 18.03 6.12 -9.11
C LYS A 297 17.29 6.63 -7.88
N GLN A 298 16.92 5.77 -6.95
CA GLN A 298 16.11 6.14 -5.77
C GLN A 298 16.81 7.22 -4.94
N TRP A 299 18.08 7.01 -4.56
CA TRP A 299 18.84 8.05 -3.85
C TRP A 299 19.04 9.33 -4.67
N GLY A 300 19.29 9.18 -5.98
CA GLY A 300 19.39 10.32 -6.88
C GLY A 300 18.10 11.16 -6.95
N SER A 301 16.94 10.50 -6.92
CA SER A 301 15.64 11.17 -6.88
C SER A 301 15.43 11.96 -5.59
N LYS A 302 15.89 11.43 -4.45
CA LYS A 302 15.88 12.12 -3.16
C LYS A 302 16.72 13.40 -3.22
N TYR A 303 17.94 13.32 -3.73
CA TYR A 303 18.82 14.50 -3.85
C TYR A 303 18.28 15.56 -4.81
N LEU A 304 17.68 15.16 -5.93
CA LEU A 304 17.02 16.11 -6.84
C LEU A 304 15.83 16.80 -6.16
N ALA A 305 15.05 16.07 -5.35
CA ALA A 305 13.97 16.66 -4.57
C ALA A 305 14.49 17.66 -3.52
N ASP A 306 15.60 17.35 -2.84
CA ASP A 306 16.27 18.30 -1.91
C ASP A 306 16.70 19.59 -2.64
N GLN A 307 17.02 19.50 -3.93
CA GLN A 307 17.33 20.66 -4.80
C GLN A 307 16.08 21.39 -5.33
N GLY A 308 14.88 21.00 -4.89
CA GLY A 308 13.61 21.63 -5.28
C GLY A 308 13.04 21.15 -6.62
N TYR A 309 13.49 20.00 -7.15
CA TYR A 309 12.86 19.42 -8.33
C TYR A 309 11.47 18.88 -7.98
N SER A 310 10.48 19.18 -8.83
CA SER A 310 9.18 18.52 -8.76
C SER A 310 9.27 17.07 -9.26
N ALA A 311 8.32 16.22 -8.86
CA ALA A 311 8.27 14.81 -9.25
C ALA A 311 8.41 14.60 -10.77
N ILE A 312 7.70 15.39 -11.59
CA ILE A 312 7.80 15.29 -13.06
C ILE A 312 9.18 15.73 -13.59
N ARG A 313 9.85 16.70 -12.95
CA ARG A 313 11.22 17.09 -13.34
C ARG A 313 12.22 15.99 -12.99
N ILE A 314 12.05 15.32 -11.85
CA ILE A 314 12.83 14.14 -11.46
C ILE A 314 12.64 13.02 -12.49
N ILE A 315 11.40 12.68 -12.82
CA ILE A 315 11.09 11.65 -13.83
C ILE A 315 11.74 11.98 -15.18
N ARG A 316 11.60 13.23 -15.65
CA ARG A 316 12.19 13.66 -16.93
C ARG A 316 13.72 13.69 -16.92
N ASN A 317 14.34 13.85 -15.75
CA ASN A 317 15.80 13.76 -15.61
C ASN A 317 16.30 12.35 -15.94
N TYR A 318 15.58 11.30 -15.54
CA TYR A 318 15.97 9.90 -15.77
C TYR A 318 15.43 9.31 -17.06
N TYR A 319 14.20 9.65 -17.46
CA TYR A 319 13.54 9.00 -18.59
C TYR A 319 13.41 9.89 -19.83
N GLY A 320 13.83 11.15 -19.78
CA GLY A 320 13.74 12.08 -20.90
C GLY A 320 12.54 13.04 -20.83
N SER A 321 12.65 14.16 -21.56
CA SER A 321 11.74 15.30 -21.48
C SER A 321 10.35 15.05 -22.06
N ASP A 322 10.19 14.03 -22.90
CA ASP A 322 8.94 13.61 -23.51
C ASP A 322 8.03 12.82 -22.57
N MET A 323 8.53 12.42 -21.39
CA MET A 323 7.72 11.75 -20.37
C MET A 323 6.65 12.69 -19.80
N TYR A 324 5.44 12.18 -19.63
CA TYR A 324 4.34 12.87 -18.94
C TYR A 324 3.50 11.91 -18.09
N ILE A 325 2.77 12.48 -17.14
CA ILE A 325 1.83 11.75 -16.29
C ILE A 325 0.50 11.69 -17.05
N ASN A 326 -0.01 10.48 -17.24
CA ASN A 326 -1.31 10.20 -17.81
C ASN A 326 -2.22 9.55 -16.76
N SER A 327 -3.52 9.45 -17.03
CA SER A 327 -4.50 8.84 -16.13
C SER A 327 -5.28 7.75 -16.84
N ALA A 328 -5.51 6.63 -16.17
CA ALA A 328 -6.27 5.51 -16.72
C ALA A 328 -7.74 5.90 -16.87
N GLU A 329 -8.34 5.50 -18.00
CA GLU A 329 -9.72 5.84 -18.34
C GLU A 329 -10.75 5.02 -17.55
N ALA A 330 -10.36 3.84 -17.07
CA ALA A 330 -11.25 2.92 -16.38
C ALA A 330 -10.61 2.33 -15.13
N ILE A 331 -11.44 2.10 -14.12
CA ILE A 331 -11.10 1.44 -12.86
C ILE A 331 -12.03 0.22 -12.73
N SER A 332 -11.44 -0.95 -12.54
CA SER A 332 -12.18 -2.21 -12.36
C SER A 332 -12.65 -2.38 -10.91
N GLY A 333 -13.73 -3.13 -10.70
CA GLY A 333 -14.18 -3.52 -9.36
C GLY A 333 -14.93 -2.44 -8.58
N VAL A 334 -15.24 -1.30 -9.20
CA VAL A 334 -15.98 -0.18 -8.57
C VAL A 334 -17.42 -0.11 -9.09
N PRO A 335 -18.45 0.05 -8.23
CA PRO A 335 -19.83 0.11 -8.68
C PRO A 335 -20.17 1.35 -9.49
N SER A 336 -19.45 2.47 -9.28
CA SER A 336 -19.63 3.69 -10.07
C SER A 336 -18.39 4.57 -10.04
N SER A 337 -18.10 5.20 -11.17
CA SER A 337 -16.99 6.15 -11.31
C SER A 337 -17.22 7.42 -10.49
N TRP A 338 -16.11 8.04 -10.07
CA TRP A 338 -16.11 9.37 -9.47
C TRP A 338 -16.74 10.39 -10.42
N PRO A 339 -17.60 11.32 -9.95
CA PRO A 339 -18.37 12.21 -10.81
C PRO A 339 -17.56 13.32 -11.52
N GLY A 340 -16.25 13.41 -11.31
CA GLY A 340 -15.41 14.46 -11.90
C GLY A 340 -15.32 15.74 -11.09
N TYR A 341 -15.95 15.79 -9.91
CA TYR A 341 -15.92 16.91 -8.98
C TYR A 341 -16.13 16.44 -7.54
N ASP A 342 -15.64 17.21 -6.57
CA ASP A 342 -15.76 16.89 -5.15
C ASP A 342 -17.20 17.04 -4.65
N LEU A 343 -17.65 16.08 -3.82
CA LEU A 343 -18.93 16.20 -3.13
C LEU A 343 -18.70 16.82 -1.74
N SER A 344 -19.23 18.02 -1.54
CA SER A 344 -19.14 18.79 -0.30
C SER A 344 -20.49 19.41 0.06
N ILE A 345 -20.55 20.13 1.19
CA ILE A 345 -21.80 20.74 1.69
C ILE A 345 -22.48 21.57 0.61
N GLY A 346 -23.75 21.27 0.34
CA GLY A 346 -24.55 21.91 -0.70
C GLY A 346 -24.63 21.13 -2.01
N ALA A 347 -23.77 20.14 -2.23
CA ALA A 347 -23.88 19.21 -3.36
C ALA A 347 -25.20 18.43 -3.30
N ARG A 348 -25.78 18.13 -4.47
CA ARG A 348 -27.04 17.41 -4.59
C ARG A 348 -27.03 16.42 -5.76
N GLY A 349 -27.90 15.43 -5.70
CA GLY A 349 -28.21 14.53 -6.81
C GLY A 349 -27.86 13.08 -6.55
N GLN A 350 -27.90 12.29 -7.63
CA GLN A 350 -27.76 10.83 -7.55
C GLN A 350 -26.41 10.38 -6.97
N LYS A 351 -25.32 11.11 -7.23
CA LYS A 351 -23.99 10.78 -6.72
C LYS A 351 -23.87 10.97 -5.21
N VAL A 352 -24.52 12.01 -4.67
CA VAL A 352 -24.63 12.19 -3.21
C VAL A 352 -25.47 11.08 -2.60
N ARG A 353 -26.61 10.73 -3.23
CA ARG A 353 -27.47 9.63 -2.78
C ARG A 353 -26.71 8.32 -2.71
N GLN A 354 -25.96 8.00 -3.77
CA GLN A 354 -25.11 6.82 -3.84
C GLN A 354 -24.06 6.80 -2.73
N LEU A 355 -23.36 7.92 -2.49
CA LEU A 355 -22.39 8.02 -1.41
C LEU A 355 -23.05 7.75 -0.04
N GLN A 356 -24.21 8.34 0.21
CA GLN A 356 -24.98 8.14 1.44
C GLN A 356 -25.39 6.66 1.63
N GLU A 357 -25.82 5.98 0.56
CA GLU A 357 -26.16 4.54 0.58
C GLU A 357 -24.93 3.68 0.91
N GLN A 358 -23.79 3.95 0.28
CA GLN A 358 -22.55 3.22 0.52
C GLN A 358 -22.05 3.43 1.95
N LEU A 359 -22.03 4.67 2.45
CA LEU A 359 -21.67 4.98 3.84
C LEU A 359 -22.57 4.25 4.84
N ASN A 360 -23.89 4.25 4.60
CA ASN A 360 -24.84 3.55 5.46
C ASN A 360 -24.62 2.03 5.46
N ARG A 361 -24.23 1.44 4.34
CA ARG A 361 -23.86 0.01 4.30
C ARG A 361 -22.58 -0.25 5.08
N ILE A 362 -21.54 0.55 4.86
CA ILE A 362 -20.25 0.43 5.57
C ILE A 362 -20.44 0.60 7.08
N SER A 363 -21.31 1.52 7.52
CA SER A 363 -21.62 1.75 8.94
C SER A 363 -22.16 0.52 9.68
N GLN A 364 -22.63 -0.51 8.97
CA GLN A 364 -23.08 -1.75 9.59
C GLN A 364 -21.90 -2.58 10.13
N SER A 365 -20.75 -2.54 9.45
CA SER A 365 -19.50 -3.17 9.90
C SER A 365 -18.61 -2.19 10.68
N TYR A 366 -18.73 -0.89 10.41
CA TYR A 366 -17.95 0.17 11.05
C TYR A 366 -18.87 1.17 11.77
N PRO A 367 -19.37 0.84 12.97
CA PRO A 367 -20.38 1.65 13.67
C PRO A 367 -19.87 3.02 14.14
N ALA A 368 -18.55 3.26 14.13
CA ALA A 368 -17.96 4.59 14.32
C ALA A 368 -18.36 5.59 13.23
N ILE A 369 -18.78 5.11 12.05
CA ILE A 369 -19.26 5.94 10.95
C ILE A 369 -20.77 6.18 11.15
N PRO A 370 -21.21 7.43 11.40
CA PRO A 370 -22.62 7.74 11.60
C PRO A 370 -23.47 7.41 10.37
N LYS A 371 -24.66 6.87 10.59
CA LYS A 371 -25.69 6.74 9.55
C LYS A 371 -26.20 8.12 9.13
N VAL A 372 -26.54 8.24 7.85
CA VAL A 372 -27.03 9.46 7.22
C VAL A 372 -28.37 9.23 6.53
N ASN A 373 -29.16 10.28 6.37
CA ASN A 373 -30.36 10.22 5.55
C ASN A 373 -29.97 10.10 4.06
N VAL A 374 -30.63 9.21 3.33
CA VAL A 374 -30.41 9.00 1.89
C VAL A 374 -31.37 9.90 1.09
N ASP A 375 -31.14 11.20 1.19
CA ASP A 375 -31.97 12.22 0.53
C ASP A 375 -31.35 12.75 -0.77
N GLY A 376 -30.07 12.48 -1.01
CA GLY A 376 -29.30 13.04 -2.13
C GLY A 376 -28.88 14.49 -1.91
N VAL A 377 -28.85 14.98 -0.67
CA VAL A 377 -28.38 16.31 -0.27
C VAL A 377 -27.18 16.17 0.66
N TYR A 378 -26.04 16.73 0.26
CA TYR A 378 -24.82 16.67 1.06
C TYR A 378 -24.89 17.77 2.12
N GLY A 379 -25.39 17.42 3.31
CA GLY A 379 -25.47 18.32 4.47
C GLY A 379 -24.39 18.05 5.51
N ASN A 380 -24.47 18.73 6.66
CA ASN A 380 -23.53 18.57 7.78
C ASN A 380 -23.43 17.11 8.27
N GLN A 381 -24.54 16.35 8.24
CA GLN A 381 -24.54 14.94 8.62
C GLN A 381 -23.72 14.09 7.64
N THR A 382 -23.85 14.31 6.33
CA THR A 382 -23.03 13.61 5.32
C THR A 382 -21.57 13.99 5.43
N ALA A 383 -21.26 15.28 5.64
CA ALA A 383 -19.89 15.73 5.87
C ALA A 383 -19.25 15.07 7.10
N ALA A 384 -19.99 14.98 8.21
CA ALA A 384 -19.52 14.31 9.43
C ALA A 384 -19.30 12.81 9.22
N ALA A 385 -20.19 12.13 8.48
CA ALA A 385 -20.02 10.71 8.16
C ALA A 385 -18.82 10.46 7.23
N VAL A 386 -18.59 11.33 6.25
CA VAL A 386 -17.40 11.26 5.39
C VAL A 386 -16.13 11.52 6.19
N SER A 387 -16.11 12.51 7.08
CA SER A 387 -14.97 12.77 7.96
C SER A 387 -14.66 11.58 8.88
N ALA A 388 -15.70 10.94 9.44
CA ALA A 388 -15.55 9.72 10.23
C ALA A 388 -15.01 8.54 9.40
N PHE A 389 -15.51 8.35 8.18
CA PHE A 389 -14.97 7.37 7.24
C PHE A 389 -13.49 7.64 6.95
N GLN A 390 -13.14 8.88 6.63
CA GLN A 390 -11.76 9.29 6.35
C GLN A 390 -10.84 8.96 7.52
N LYS A 391 -11.25 9.29 8.75
CA LYS A 391 -10.53 8.92 9.97
C LYS A 391 -10.32 7.41 10.07
N VAL A 392 -11.39 6.62 9.94
CA VAL A 392 -11.35 5.16 10.07
C VAL A 392 -10.43 4.52 9.03
N PHE A 393 -10.30 5.09 7.83
CA PHE A 393 -9.50 4.53 6.74
C PHE A 393 -8.18 5.26 6.49
N GLY A 394 -7.75 6.13 7.40
CA GLY A 394 -6.43 6.80 7.33
C GLY A 394 -6.32 7.82 6.19
N LEU A 395 -7.44 8.42 5.78
CA LEU A 395 -7.49 9.51 4.80
C LEU A 395 -7.52 10.88 5.50
N PRO A 396 -7.12 11.96 4.80
CA PRO A 396 -7.31 13.32 5.30
C PRO A 396 -8.77 13.60 5.68
N GLN A 397 -9.00 14.06 6.92
CA GLN A 397 -10.34 14.27 7.49
C GLN A 397 -10.97 15.60 7.05
N THR A 398 -11.19 15.76 5.74
CA THR A 398 -11.75 16.98 5.15
C THR A 398 -13.27 17.08 5.27
N GLY A 399 -13.96 15.95 5.47
CA GLY A 399 -15.42 15.85 5.36
C GLY A 399 -15.95 16.08 3.94
N VAL A 400 -15.04 16.10 2.95
CA VAL A 400 -15.33 16.25 1.51
C VAL A 400 -15.04 14.91 0.84
N ALA A 401 -15.99 14.40 0.05
CA ALA A 401 -15.76 13.22 -0.76
C ALA A 401 -15.11 13.62 -2.09
N ASP A 402 -13.79 13.78 -2.03
CA ASP A 402 -12.90 13.97 -3.17
C ASP A 402 -12.67 12.66 -3.94
N PHE A 403 -11.79 12.70 -4.94
CA PHE A 403 -11.43 11.54 -5.77
C PHE A 403 -10.97 10.34 -4.90
N ALA A 404 -10.01 10.56 -4.01
CA ALA A 404 -9.45 9.51 -3.14
C ALA A 404 -10.53 8.93 -2.22
N THR A 405 -11.31 9.79 -1.57
CA THR A 405 -12.37 9.40 -0.64
C THR A 405 -13.48 8.61 -1.34
N TRP A 406 -13.91 9.03 -2.54
CA TRP A 406 -14.94 8.31 -3.31
C TRP A 406 -14.52 6.87 -3.61
N TYR A 407 -13.30 6.67 -4.10
CA TYR A 407 -12.82 5.33 -4.44
C TYR A 407 -12.53 4.49 -3.21
N ALA A 408 -12.05 5.09 -2.11
CA ALA A 408 -11.92 4.40 -0.84
C ALA A 408 -13.29 3.91 -0.33
N VAL A 409 -14.33 4.77 -0.33
CA VAL A 409 -15.69 4.37 0.05
C VAL A 409 -16.20 3.25 -0.85
N SER A 410 -16.05 3.39 -2.17
CA SER A 410 -16.43 2.36 -3.14
C SER A 410 -15.74 1.01 -2.87
N ASN A 411 -14.44 1.02 -2.58
CA ASN A 411 -13.64 -0.18 -2.34
C ASN A 411 -14.00 -0.87 -1.02
N VAL A 412 -14.26 -0.10 0.03
CA VAL A 412 -14.71 -0.65 1.31
C VAL A 412 -16.13 -1.18 1.16
N TYR A 413 -17.01 -0.45 0.46
CA TYR A 413 -18.38 -0.88 0.18
C TYR A 413 -18.42 -2.24 -0.54
N THR A 414 -17.61 -2.44 -1.59
CA THR A 414 -17.55 -3.74 -2.29
C THR A 414 -16.97 -4.85 -1.41
N GLY A 415 -15.99 -4.52 -0.56
CA GLY A 415 -15.43 -5.47 0.41
C GLY A 415 -16.47 -5.96 1.42
N VAL A 416 -17.15 -5.04 2.12
CA VAL A 416 -18.15 -5.40 3.15
C VAL A 416 -19.41 -6.03 2.56
N THR A 417 -19.77 -5.72 1.31
CA THR A 417 -20.96 -6.33 0.67
C THR A 417 -20.71 -7.77 0.26
N ARG A 418 -19.53 -8.11 -0.27
CA ARG A 418 -19.16 -9.49 -0.61
C ARG A 418 -19.12 -10.44 0.58
N ILE A 419 -18.78 -9.93 1.77
CA ILE A 419 -18.81 -10.74 3.01
C ILE A 419 -20.25 -11.06 3.43
N ALA A 420 -21.16 -10.09 3.30
CA ALA A 420 -22.52 -10.21 3.78
C ALA A 420 -23.48 -10.96 2.82
N GLU A 421 -23.07 -11.18 1.56
CA GLU A 421 -23.76 -12.03 0.60
C GLU A 421 -22.79 -13.09 0.08
N PRO A 422 -22.61 -14.23 0.78
CA PRO A 422 -21.82 -15.33 0.23
C PRO A 422 -22.46 -15.75 -1.10
N PHE A 423 -21.64 -15.78 -2.17
CA PHE A 423 -22.06 -16.18 -3.50
C PHE A 423 -22.95 -17.43 -3.44
N ARG A 424 -24.18 -17.32 -3.96
CA ARG A 424 -25.09 -18.46 -4.15
C ARG A 424 -24.69 -19.30 -5.34
#